data_AF-A0A424Y2F0-F1
#
_entry.id   AF-A0A424Y2F0-F1
#
_cell.length_a   1.000
_cell.length_b   1.000
_cell.length_c   1.000
_cell.angle_alpha   90.00
_cell.angle_beta   90.00
_cell.angle_gamma   90.00
#
_symmetry.space_group_name_H-M   'P 1'
#
loop_
_entity.id
_entity.type
_entity.pdbx_description
1 polymer ?
#
loop_
_entity_poly.entity_id
_entity_poly.type
_entity_poly.pdbx_seq_one_letter_code
_entity_poly.pdbx_strand_id
1 'polypeptide(L)' 'MHIFADGLTKVSFSNNNLRICLFQNGPDNTTIESGTLIIPINQAANFINSMANSLTTLNEQMKAQAQDTQGEPQ' A
#
# COMPACT_ATOMS: atom_id res chain seq x y z
N MET A 1 13.04 -7.30 10.17
CA MET A 1 11.94 -8.18 9.71
C MET A 1 11.04 -7.33 8.84
N HIS A 2 10.85 -7.68 7.57
CA HIS A 2 10.02 -6.92 6.62
C HIS A 2 8.86 -7.82 6.17
N ILE A 3 7.66 -7.24 6.06
CA ILE A 3 6.49 -7.91 5.49
C ILE A 3 6.41 -7.46 4.03
N PHE A 4 6.44 -8.42 3.11
CA PHE A 4 6.26 -8.16 1.68
C PHE A 4 4.81 -8.50 1.34
N ALA A 5 4.04 -7.49 0.93
CA ALA A 5 2.65 -7.63 0.57
C ALA A 5 2.44 -7.12 -0.85
N ASP A 6 1.80 -7.95 -1.68
CA ASP A 6 1.39 -7.57 -3.03
C ASP A 6 0.04 -6.86 -3.02
N GLY A 7 -0.75 -7.06 -1.96
CA GLY A 7 -2.01 -6.37 -1.78
C GLY A 7 -2.68 -6.65 -0.45
N LEU A 8 -3.93 -6.20 -0.36
CA LEU A 8 -4.82 -6.39 0.79
C LEU A 8 -6.05 -7.21 0.36
N THR A 9 -6.49 -8.12 1.22
CA THR A 9 -7.65 -8.99 0.95
C THR A 9 -8.91 -8.53 1.67
N LYS A 10 -8.78 -8.20 2.96
CA LYS A 10 -9.92 -7.95 3.83
C LYS A 10 -9.62 -6.83 4.80
N VAL A 11 -10.56 -5.92 4.92
CA VAL A 11 -10.58 -4.87 5.95
C VAL A 11 -11.68 -5.21 6.95
N SER A 12 -11.36 -5.18 8.23
CA SER A 12 -12.32 -5.44 9.31
C SER A 12 -12.08 -4.52 10.49
N PHE A 13 -13.10 -4.32 11.31
CA PHE A 13 -13.02 -3.54 12.54
C PHE A 13 -13.39 -4.42 13.72
N SER A 14 -12.49 -4.53 14.70
CA SER A 14 -12.75 -5.26 15.94
C SER A 14 -11.84 -4.77 17.07
N ASN A 15 -12.34 -4.82 18.30
CA ASN A 15 -11.60 -4.38 19.50
C ASN A 15 -10.98 -2.98 19.34
N ASN A 16 -11.76 -2.04 18.79
CA ASN A 16 -11.33 -0.66 18.55
C ASN A 16 -10.11 -0.51 17.62
N ASN A 17 -9.85 -1.52 16.78
CA ASN A 17 -8.78 -1.53 15.81
C ASN A 17 -9.32 -1.83 14.41
N LEU A 18 -8.80 -1.11 13.42
CA LEU A 18 -8.89 -1.48 12.01
C LEU A 18 -7.85 -2.56 11.74
N ARG A 19 -8.25 -3.65 11.08
CA ARG A 19 -7.41 -4.79 10.72
C ARG A 19 -7.47 -4.98 9.21
N ILE A 20 -6.32 -4.96 8.56
CA ILE A 20 -6.18 -5.13 7.12
C ILE A 20 -5.34 -6.38 6.89
N CYS A 21 -5.95 -7.44 6.37
CA CYS A 21 -5.23 -8.65 5.98
C CYS A 21 -4.49 -8.39 4.66
N LEU A 22 -3.22 -8.76 4.64
CA LEU A 22 -2.30 -8.58 3.53
C LEU A 22 -2.02 -9.93 2.89
N PHE A 23 -1.84 -9.95 1.58
CA PHE A 23 -1.47 -11.16 0.86
C PHE A 23 -0.21 -10.95 0.03
N GLN A 24 0.40 -12.08 -0.32
CA GLN A 24 1.46 -12.17 -1.31
C GLN A 24 1.10 -13.28 -2.31
N ASN A 25 1.56 -13.16 -3.54
CA ASN A 25 1.45 -14.20 -4.55
C ASN A 25 2.68 -15.11 -4.44
N GLY A 26 2.43 -16.39 -4.18
CA GLY A 26 3.46 -17.42 -4.13
C GLY A 26 3.93 -17.88 -5.52
N PRO A 27 4.91 -18.81 -5.56
CA PRO A 27 5.54 -19.30 -6.79
C PRO A 27 4.58 -19.89 -7.84
N ASP A 28 3.39 -20.34 -7.43
CA ASP A 28 2.39 -20.98 -8.29
C ASP A 28 1.13 -20.12 -8.47
N ASN A 29 1.26 -18.80 -8.36
CA ASN A 29 0.14 -17.85 -8.40
C ASN A 29 -0.91 -18.10 -7.30
N THR A 30 -0.50 -18.75 -6.21
CA THR A 30 -1.32 -19.01 -5.04
C THR A 30 -1.27 -17.82 -4.10
N THR A 31 -2.43 -17.30 -3.70
CA THR A 31 -2.52 -16.20 -2.73
C THR A 31 -2.24 -16.74 -1.33
N ILE A 32 -1.15 -16.28 -0.70
CA ILE A 32 -0.78 -16.60 0.68
C ILE A 32 -1.00 -15.38 1.58
N GLU A 33 -1.47 -15.59 2.81
CA GLU A 33 -1.56 -14.52 3.80
C GLU A 33 -0.15 -14.11 4.24
N SER A 34 0.20 -12.85 4.03
CA SER A 34 1.51 -12.29 4.36
C SER A 34 1.53 -11.65 5.76
N GLY A 35 0.37 -11.20 6.24
CA GLY A 35 0.21 -10.70 7.60
C GLY A 35 -1.05 -9.85 7.78
N THR A 36 -1.20 -9.25 8.96
CA THR A 36 -2.30 -8.32 9.25
C THR A 36 -1.75 -6.99 9.76
N LEU A 37 -2.08 -5.91 9.07
CA LEU A 37 -1.84 -4.55 9.53
C LEU A 37 -2.95 -4.14 10.51
N ILE A 38 -2.57 -3.76 11.73
CA ILE A 38 -3.49 -3.36 12.80
C ILE A 38 -3.28 -1.88 13.09
N ILE A 39 -4.36 -1.09 13.03
CA ILE A 39 -4.33 0.35 13.26
C ILE A 39 -5.38 0.70 14.33
N PRO A 40 -5.02 1.38 15.42
CA PRO A 40 -5.99 1.90 16.37
C PRO A 40 -7.00 2.82 15.68
N ILE A 41 -8.30 2.65 15.94
CA ILE A 41 -9.33 3.36 15.17
C ILE A 41 -9.26 4.88 15.33
N ASN A 42 -8.81 5.36 16.50
CA ASN A 42 -8.59 6.78 16.78
C ASN A 42 -7.45 7.39 15.94
N GLN A 43 -6.59 6.56 15.35
CA GLN A 43 -5.49 6.97 14.47
C GLN A 43 -5.76 6.60 13.01
N ALA A 44 -6.78 5.79 12.73
CA ALA A 44 -7.04 5.25 11.39
C ALA A 44 -7.26 6.34 10.34
N ALA A 45 -8.03 7.39 10.66
CA ALA A 45 -8.27 8.49 9.72
C ALA A 45 -6.96 9.20 9.33
N ASN A 46 -6.11 9.50 10.31
CA ASN A 46 -4.82 10.15 10.07
C ASN A 46 -3.89 9.24 9.26
N PHE A 47 -3.82 7.95 9.61
CA PHE A 47 -3.02 6.97 8.89
C PHE A 47 -3.41 6.88 7.41
N ILE A 48 -4.71 6.76 7.12
CA ILE A 48 -5.23 6.67 5.75
C ILE A 48 -4.93 7.95 4.97
N ASN A 49 -5.14 9.12 5.57
CA ASN A 49 -4.86 10.40 4.93
C ASN A 49 -3.37 10.58 4.62
N SER A 50 -2.49 10.23 5.57
CA SER A 50 -1.05 10.25 5.33
C SER A 50 -0.64 9.30 4.20
N MET A 51 -1.19 8.08 4.18
CA MET A 51 -0.93 7.12 3.10
C MET A 51 -1.41 7.65 1.74
N ALA A 52 -2.62 8.21 1.67
CA ALA A 52 -3.16 8.79 0.44
C ALA A 52 -2.29 9.95 -0.07
N ASN A 53 -1.87 10.86 0.82
CA ASN A 53 -1.00 11.98 0.45
C ASN A 53 0.36 11.48 -0.07
N SER A 54 0.99 10.52 0.62
CA SER A 54 2.27 9.95 0.17
C SER A 54 2.17 9.27 -1.19
N LEU A 55 1.07 8.54 -1.46
CA LEU A 55 0.84 7.91 -2.76
C LEU A 55 0.59 8.94 -3.86
N THR A 56 -0.11 10.04 -3.57
CA THR A 56 -0.28 11.16 -4.52
C THR A 56 1.06 11.77 -4.89
N THR A 57 1.90 12.11 -3.90
CA THR A 57 3.24 12.67 -4.13
C THR A 57 4.13 11.70 -4.93
N LEU A 58 4.08 10.41 -4.62
CA LEU A 58 4.82 9.39 -5.38
C LEU A 58 4.36 9.35 -6.85
N ASN A 59 3.05 9.36 -7.09
CA ASN A 59 2.48 9.36 -8.45
C ASN A 59 2.90 10.61 -9.24
N GLU A 60 2.93 11.78 -8.61
CA GLU A 60 3.41 13.02 -9.23
C GLU A 60 4.90 12.92 -9.61
N GLN A 61 5.74 12.37 -8.73
CA GLN A 61 7.16 12.13 -9.02
C GLN A 61 7.37 11.16 -10.19
N MET A 62 6.60 10.08 -10.25
CA MET A 62 6.66 9.10 -11.35
C MET A 62 6.29 9.74 -12.71
N LYS A 63 5.27 10.61 -12.73
CA LYS A 63 4.87 11.33 -13.95
C LYS A 63 5.94 12.32 -14.42
N ALA A 64 6.58 13.04 -13.49
CA ALA A 64 7.66 13.94 -13.82
C ALA A 64 8.85 13.19 -14.46
N GLN A 65 9.27 12.07 -13.87
CA GLN A 65 10.34 11.23 -14.44
C GLN A 65 9.99 10.66 -15.82
N ALA A 66 8.73 10.28 -16.04
CA ALA A 66 8.27 9.78 -17.33
C ALA A 66 8.28 10.89 -18.42
N GLN A 67 8.05 12.15 -18.04
CA GLN A 67 8.13 13.29 -18.94
C GLN A 67 9.57 13.66 -19.28
N ASP A 68 10.49 13.59 -18.31
CA ASP A 68 11.92 13.86 -18.55
C ASP A 68 12.57 12.82 -19.48
N THR A 69 12.07 11.57 -19.48
CA THR A 69 12.60 10.48 -20.32
C THR A 69 12.11 10.53 -21.78
N GLN A 70 11.05 11.29 -22.08
CA GLN A 70 10.52 11.43 -23.45
C GLN A 70 11.04 12.69 -24.19
N GLY A 71 12.01 13.40 -23.60
CA GLY A 71 12.53 14.69 -24.09
C GLY A 71 13.90 14.69 -24.78
N GLU A 72 14.53 13.55 -25.06
CA GLU A 72 15.77 13.49 -25.84
C GLU A 72 15.54 12.84 -27.22
N PRO A 73 15.38 13.63 -28.29
CA PRO A 73 15.77 13.21 -29.62
C PRO A 73 17.30 13.32 -29.72
N GLN A 74 17.98 12.19 -29.90
CA GLN A 74 19.30 12.16 -30.54
C GLN A 74 19.16 11.59 -31.95
#